data_AF-A0A3Q7I5X7-F1
#
_entry.id   AF-A0A3Q7I5X7-F1
#
_cell.length_a   1.000
_cell.length_b   1.000
_cell.length_c   1.000
_cell.angle_alpha   90.00
_cell.angle_beta   90.00
_cell.angle_gamma   90.00
#
_symmetry.space_group_name_H-M   'P 1'
#
loop_
_entity.id
_entity.type
_entity.pdbx_description
1 polymer ?
#
loop_
_entity_poly.entity_id
_entity_poly.type
_entity_poly.pdbx_seq_one_letter_code
_entity_poly.pdbx_strand_id
1 'polypeptide(L)'
;MAEERPGDAHIPICTKIPVIDLGKSQKFETIKQLLLAGQEFGFFQVINHGISENVTTQTMSTFEEFFNNITDEDKVNVASRKGWMFTGSEEEVKNGVHLWRDNIKHPHPLHKCMQSWPDKPASYREVVGRYVAEIRKLSLTILELIGQGLGIESGYFDEQSQVQLLSANNYPPCPDPSLTLGIPKHLDPSLITIIYQGNVSGLQVLVDGKWMCVEAVPNAFVVNIGNQLEVINHGISENVATQALSTFEEFFNNITDEDKVNVASRKGWMFTGSEEEVKNGVHLWRDNIKHPCHPLHKCMQSWPDKPASYRKVVGRYVAEIRKLSLTILELIGQGLGIESGYFDEQSQVQLLSANNYPPCPDPSLTLGILKHLDPSLITIIYQGNVSGLQVLVDGKWMCVEAVPNAFVVNIGNQLEMISNGMLRSVMHRAVTNSKEARTSIALFVNPTPNSIVEPAKVLLNESNPPLYKSILYKDFINASKAFGAHTDAIQNDV
;
A
#
# COMPACT_ATOMS: atom_id res chain seq x y z
N MET A 1 -5.59 -22.17 -11.80
CA MET A 1 -4.35 -22.15 -12.61
C MET A 1 -3.33 -22.98 -11.87
N ALA A 2 -2.60 -23.87 -12.55
CA ALA A 2 -1.53 -24.63 -11.91
C ALA A 2 -0.51 -23.65 -11.31
N GLU A 3 -0.07 -23.87 -10.08
CA GLU A 3 1.03 -23.11 -9.50
C GLU A 3 2.26 -23.27 -10.41
N GLU A 4 2.84 -22.17 -10.89
CA GLU A 4 4.11 -22.20 -11.62
C GLU A 4 5.20 -22.68 -10.65
N ARG A 5 5.67 -23.90 -10.85
CA ARG A 5 6.78 -24.48 -10.09
C ARG A 5 8.06 -24.29 -10.91
N PRO A 6 9.14 -23.80 -10.29
CA PRO A 6 10.38 -23.56 -11.03
C PRO A 6 11.07 -24.87 -11.47
N GLY A 7 10.79 -26.01 -10.82
CA GLY A 7 11.46 -27.28 -11.12
C GLY A 7 12.99 -27.14 -11.00
N ASP A 8 13.73 -27.72 -11.95
CA ASP A 8 15.20 -27.59 -12.04
C ASP A 8 15.66 -26.31 -12.75
N ALA A 9 14.76 -25.37 -13.06
CA ALA A 9 15.12 -24.17 -13.79
C ALA A 9 16.08 -23.31 -12.97
N HIS A 10 17.18 -22.89 -13.58
CA HIS A 10 18.08 -21.90 -12.98
C HIS A 10 17.37 -20.55 -12.92
N ILE A 11 17.08 -20.08 -11.71
CA ILE A 11 16.46 -18.78 -11.49
C ILE A 11 17.57 -17.74 -11.33
N PRO A 12 17.53 -16.64 -12.10
CA PRO A 12 18.56 -15.62 -12.04
C PRO A 12 18.61 -14.96 -10.66
N ILE A 13 19.83 -14.66 -10.20
CA ILE A 13 20.08 -13.93 -8.96
C ILE A 13 19.74 -12.44 -9.18
N CYS A 14 18.96 -11.87 -8.26
CA CYS A 14 18.65 -10.45 -8.24
C CYS A 14 19.79 -9.67 -7.59
N THR A 15 20.66 -9.09 -8.40
CA THR A 15 21.72 -8.17 -7.91
C THR A 15 21.20 -6.76 -7.61
N LYS A 16 19.90 -6.52 -7.82
CA LYS A 16 19.27 -5.20 -7.59
C LYS A 16 18.75 -5.01 -6.17
N ILE A 17 18.54 -6.08 -5.39
CA ILE A 17 18.01 -5.96 -4.03
C ILE A 17 19.02 -5.17 -3.18
N PRO A 18 18.64 -4.01 -2.62
CA PRO A 18 19.58 -3.16 -1.90
C PRO A 18 20.14 -3.84 -0.65
N VAL A 19 21.44 -3.66 -0.42
CA VAL A 19 22.13 -4.05 0.82
C VAL A 19 22.45 -2.80 1.62
N ILE A 20 21.85 -2.68 2.80
CA ILE A 20 21.86 -1.48 3.63
C ILE A 20 22.73 -1.71 4.86
N ASP A 21 23.66 -0.80 5.09
CA ASP A 21 24.58 -0.85 6.22
C ASP A 21 24.01 -0.05 7.40
N LEU A 22 23.58 -0.77 8.45
CA LEU A 22 23.04 -0.17 9.68
C LEU A 22 24.12 0.32 10.64
N GLY A 23 25.39 -0.04 10.41
CA GLY A 23 26.54 0.41 11.21
C GLY A 23 27.08 1.79 10.81
N LYS A 24 26.59 2.36 9.70
CA LYS A 24 26.98 3.71 9.26
C LYS A 24 26.55 4.77 10.26
N SER A 25 27.45 5.74 10.50
CA SER A 25 27.18 6.89 11.38
C SER A 25 26.17 7.89 10.79
N GLN A 26 25.93 7.85 9.48
CA GLN A 26 25.06 8.79 8.76
C GLN A 26 23.60 8.30 8.78
N LYS A 27 22.94 8.44 9.95
CA LYS A 27 21.57 7.95 10.19
C LYS A 27 20.56 8.39 9.12
N PHE A 28 20.63 9.63 8.63
CA PHE A 28 19.73 10.16 7.61
C PHE A 28 19.83 9.41 6.26
N GLU A 29 21.04 9.10 5.81
CA GLU A 29 21.25 8.39 4.54
C GLU A 29 20.79 6.93 4.66
N THR A 30 21.05 6.28 5.81
CA THR A 30 20.54 4.94 6.10
C THR A 30 19.00 4.91 6.06
N ILE A 31 18.33 5.90 6.69
CA ILE A 31 16.87 6.03 6.66
C ILE A 31 16.37 6.16 5.21
N LYS A 32 16.98 7.05 4.42
CA LYS A 32 16.61 7.25 3.02
C LYS A 32 16.74 5.96 2.20
N GLN A 33 17.82 5.21 2.40
CA GLN A 33 18.04 3.92 1.73
C GLN A 33 16.98 2.88 2.11
N LEU A 34 16.59 2.81 3.39
CA LEU A 34 15.53 1.92 3.86
C LEU A 34 14.19 2.24 3.18
N LEU A 35 13.80 3.51 3.14
CA LEU A 35 12.55 3.93 2.52
C LEU A 35 12.53 3.65 1.01
N LEU A 36 13.60 4.00 0.30
CA LEU A 36 13.69 3.77 -1.14
C LEU A 36 13.63 2.28 -1.47
N ALA A 37 14.35 1.44 -0.72
CA ALA A 37 14.35 0.01 -0.94
C ALA A 37 12.99 -0.63 -0.61
N GLY A 38 12.36 -0.20 0.49
CA GLY A 38 10.99 -0.60 0.84
C GLY A 38 9.97 -0.19 -0.22
N GLN A 39 10.11 1.01 -0.80
CA GLN A 39 9.22 1.53 -1.84
C GLN A 39 9.40 0.81 -3.19
N GLU A 40 10.65 0.57 -3.61
CA GLU A 40 10.94 0.01 -4.94
C GLU A 40 10.77 -1.51 -4.97
N PHE A 41 11.16 -2.21 -3.90
CA PHE A 41 11.20 -3.67 -3.88
C PHE A 41 10.29 -4.31 -2.83
N GLY A 42 9.87 -3.57 -1.79
CA GLY A 42 9.30 -4.16 -0.57
C GLY A 42 10.29 -5.04 0.21
N PHE A 43 11.54 -5.11 -0.23
CA PHE A 43 12.58 -6.03 0.23
C PHE A 43 13.95 -5.36 0.22
N PHE A 44 14.75 -5.62 1.24
CA PHE A 44 16.17 -5.22 1.30
C PHE A 44 16.97 -6.15 2.21
N GLN A 45 18.29 -6.10 2.12
CA GLN A 45 19.18 -6.79 3.06
C GLN A 45 19.80 -5.77 4.01
N VAL A 46 20.04 -6.15 5.26
CA VAL A 46 20.77 -5.34 6.24
C VAL A 46 22.03 -6.05 6.70
N ILE A 47 23.14 -5.28 6.75
CA ILE A 47 24.44 -5.71 7.28
C ILE A 47 24.85 -4.77 8.43
N ASN A 48 25.86 -5.19 9.21
CA ASN A 48 26.34 -4.44 10.38
C ASN A 48 25.19 -4.06 11.35
N HIS A 49 24.20 -4.94 11.47
CA HIS A 49 22.96 -4.78 12.23
C HIS A 49 23.14 -4.94 13.75
N GLY A 50 24.37 -5.17 14.23
CA GLY A 50 24.71 -5.26 15.66
C GLY A 50 24.45 -6.62 16.32
N ILE A 51 23.88 -7.60 15.60
CA ILE A 51 23.75 -8.98 16.09
C ILE A 51 25.06 -9.72 15.83
N SER A 52 25.62 -10.36 16.87
CA SER A 52 26.85 -11.14 16.75
C SER A 52 26.67 -12.37 15.85
N GLU A 53 27.62 -12.59 14.95
CA GLU A 53 27.67 -13.79 14.09
C GLU A 53 27.64 -15.09 14.90
N ASN A 54 28.26 -15.12 16.10
CA ASN A 54 28.18 -16.29 16.96
C ASN A 54 26.73 -16.63 17.37
N VAL A 55 25.87 -15.62 17.55
CA VAL A 55 24.45 -15.86 17.89
C VAL A 55 23.71 -16.48 16.70
N THR A 56 23.94 -16.00 15.48
CA THR A 56 23.30 -16.54 14.27
C THR A 56 23.83 -17.94 13.95
N THR A 57 25.15 -18.17 14.00
CA THR A 57 25.77 -19.48 13.78
C THR A 57 25.29 -20.51 14.79
N GLN A 58 25.34 -20.21 16.10
CA GLN A 58 24.86 -21.14 17.13
C GLN A 58 23.39 -21.50 16.94
N THR A 59 22.57 -20.51 16.55
CA THR A 59 21.13 -20.73 16.31
C THR A 59 20.88 -21.62 15.10
N MET A 60 21.58 -21.37 13.98
CA MET A 60 21.48 -22.23 12.79
C MET A 60 21.92 -23.67 13.09
N SER A 61 23.06 -23.86 13.76
CA SER A 61 23.52 -25.20 14.15
C SER A 61 22.53 -25.89 15.11
N THR A 62 21.90 -25.13 16.01
CA THR A 62 20.87 -25.65 16.92
C THR A 62 19.61 -26.10 16.17
N PHE A 63 19.18 -25.35 15.14
CA PHE A 63 18.06 -25.77 14.28
C PHE A 63 18.44 -26.97 13.42
N GLU A 64 19.64 -27.02 12.85
CA GLU A 64 20.13 -28.17 12.09
C GLU A 64 20.17 -29.43 12.96
N GLU A 65 20.71 -29.33 14.18
CA GLU A 65 20.69 -30.43 15.15
C GLU A 65 19.25 -30.85 15.48
N PHE A 66 18.36 -29.88 15.72
CA PHE A 66 16.95 -30.15 15.97
C PHE A 66 16.29 -30.89 14.81
N PHE A 67 16.39 -30.43 13.57
CA PHE A 67 15.71 -31.04 12.42
C PHE A 67 16.32 -32.39 12.01
N ASN A 68 17.65 -32.56 12.14
CA ASN A 68 18.35 -33.77 11.69
C ASN A 68 18.42 -34.88 12.76
N ASN A 69 18.46 -34.53 14.05
CA ASN A 69 18.75 -35.51 15.12
C ASN A 69 17.56 -35.81 16.04
N ILE A 70 16.40 -35.16 15.83
CA ILE A 70 15.19 -35.47 16.60
C ILE A 70 14.49 -36.71 16.04
N THR A 71 14.08 -37.63 16.93
CA THR A 71 13.35 -38.84 16.52
C THR A 71 11.92 -38.49 16.09
N ASP A 72 11.28 -39.33 15.28
CA ASP A 72 9.88 -39.13 14.90
C ASP A 72 8.94 -39.09 16.12
N GLU A 73 9.27 -39.83 17.18
CA GLU A 73 8.56 -39.79 18.46
C GLU A 73 8.69 -38.42 19.16
N ASP A 74 9.89 -37.83 19.16
CA ASP A 74 10.12 -36.48 19.69
C ASP A 74 9.43 -35.41 18.80
N LYS A 75 9.36 -35.60 17.47
CA LYS A 75 8.61 -34.73 16.54
C LYS A 75 7.11 -34.74 16.83
N VAL A 76 6.51 -35.91 17.00
CA VAL A 76 5.08 -36.08 17.35
C VAL A 76 4.78 -35.46 18.72
N ASN A 77 5.67 -35.64 19.69
CA ASN A 77 5.55 -35.00 21.01
C ASN A 77 5.59 -33.47 20.93
N VAL A 78 6.40 -32.90 20.04
CA VAL A 78 6.41 -31.44 19.77
C VAL A 78 5.13 -30.99 19.05
N ALA A 79 4.66 -31.75 18.06
CA ALA A 79 3.45 -31.46 17.28
C ALA A 79 2.16 -31.47 18.13
N SER A 80 2.09 -32.31 19.18
CA SER A 80 0.91 -32.46 20.04
C SER A 80 0.66 -31.31 21.04
N ARG A 81 1.59 -30.35 21.18
CA ARG A 81 1.47 -29.22 22.12
C ARG A 81 0.57 -28.11 21.53
N LYS A 82 -0.38 -27.57 22.30
CA LYS A 82 -1.23 -26.44 21.87
C LYS A 82 -0.38 -25.21 21.48
N GLY A 83 -0.56 -24.71 20.25
CA GLY A 83 0.16 -23.54 19.72
C GLY A 83 1.41 -23.88 18.88
N TRP A 84 1.65 -25.17 18.63
CA TRP A 84 2.76 -25.69 17.85
C TRP A 84 2.25 -26.26 16.53
N MET A 85 2.99 -26.03 15.45
CA MET A 85 2.88 -26.83 14.22
C MET A 85 4.29 -27.29 13.88
N PHE A 86 4.58 -28.57 14.15
CA PHE A 86 5.64 -29.28 13.47
C PHE A 86 4.96 -30.02 12.33
N THR A 87 5.13 -29.53 11.11
CA THR A 87 4.54 -30.16 9.93
C THR A 87 5.67 -30.85 9.18
N GLY A 88 5.70 -32.17 9.23
CA GLY A 88 6.40 -32.93 8.20
C GLY A 88 5.70 -32.73 6.85
N SER A 89 6.39 -33.04 5.76
CA SER A 89 5.87 -32.93 4.39
C SER A 89 4.53 -33.65 4.16
N GLU A 90 4.17 -34.63 5.00
CA GLU A 90 2.92 -35.38 4.92
C GLU A 90 1.67 -34.61 5.40
N GLU A 91 1.81 -33.56 6.22
CA GLU A 91 0.66 -32.88 6.87
C GLU A 91 0.24 -31.54 6.23
N GLU A 92 1.14 -30.81 5.56
CA GLU A 92 0.79 -29.54 4.87
C GLU A 92 0.29 -29.80 3.44
N VAL A 93 -1.01 -30.11 3.31
CA VAL A 93 -1.70 -30.10 2.01
C VAL A 93 -2.30 -28.72 1.76
N LYS A 94 -1.64 -27.91 0.94
CA LYS A 94 -2.22 -26.65 0.43
C LYS A 94 -2.62 -26.86 -1.03
N ASN A 95 -3.89 -26.67 -1.36
CA ASN A 95 -4.44 -26.92 -2.70
C ASN A 95 -4.20 -28.35 -3.24
N GLY A 96 -4.11 -29.35 -2.36
CA GLY A 96 -3.87 -30.74 -2.77
C GLY A 96 -2.40 -31.10 -3.01
N VAL A 97 -1.45 -30.22 -2.66
CA VAL A 97 0.00 -30.42 -2.84
C VAL A 97 0.70 -30.44 -1.49
N HIS A 98 1.54 -31.45 -1.28
CA HIS A 98 2.44 -31.58 -0.12
C HIS A 98 3.61 -30.61 -0.24
N LEU A 99 3.86 -29.83 0.81
CA LEU A 99 5.01 -28.92 0.88
C LEU A 99 6.29 -29.67 1.28
N TRP A 100 7.40 -29.42 0.59
CA TRP A 100 8.70 -30.04 0.86
C TRP A 100 9.52 -29.22 1.84
N ARG A 101 9.07 -29.21 3.09
CA ARG A 101 9.75 -28.55 4.21
C ARG A 101 9.37 -29.19 5.54
N ASP A 102 10.25 -29.04 6.52
CA ASP A 102 9.88 -29.10 7.93
C ASP A 102 9.80 -27.67 8.49
N ASN A 103 8.88 -27.45 9.44
CA ASN A 103 8.68 -26.15 10.04
C ASN A 103 8.53 -26.26 11.56
N ILE A 104 9.03 -25.27 12.29
CA ILE A 104 8.66 -25.05 13.69
C ILE A 104 8.41 -23.57 13.95
N LYS A 105 7.31 -23.27 14.65
CA LYS A 105 6.89 -21.92 14.99
C LYS A 105 6.90 -21.69 16.50
N HIS A 106 7.43 -20.54 16.92
CA HIS A 106 7.51 -20.13 18.32
C HIS A 106 6.76 -18.81 18.51
N PRO A 107 5.64 -18.80 19.26
CA PRO A 107 4.92 -17.58 19.56
C PRO A 107 5.60 -16.72 20.64
N HIS A 108 5.39 -15.41 20.58
CA HIS A 108 5.77 -14.43 21.61
C HIS A 108 4.60 -14.22 22.62
N PRO A 109 4.83 -13.74 23.86
CA PRO A 109 6.09 -13.31 24.47
C PRO A 109 6.97 -14.42 25.00
N LEU A 110 8.29 -14.26 24.80
CA LEU A 110 9.32 -15.24 25.12
C LEU A 110 9.21 -15.75 26.57
N HIS A 111 9.00 -14.87 27.54
CA HIS A 111 8.87 -15.28 28.95
C HIS A 111 7.66 -16.17 29.25
N LYS A 112 6.59 -16.11 28.44
CA LYS A 112 5.40 -16.96 28.59
C LYS A 112 5.52 -18.26 27.80
N CYS A 113 6.15 -18.20 26.63
CA CYS A 113 6.16 -19.30 25.68
C CYS A 113 7.41 -20.17 25.75
N MET A 114 8.54 -19.70 26.28
CA MET A 114 9.81 -20.43 26.22
C MET A 114 9.75 -21.80 26.92
N GLN A 115 8.93 -21.96 27.96
CA GLN A 115 8.75 -23.24 28.64
C GLN A 115 8.06 -24.30 27.75
N SER A 116 7.31 -23.90 26.73
CA SER A 116 6.70 -24.84 25.79
C SER A 116 7.64 -25.21 24.64
N TRP A 117 8.80 -24.55 24.50
CA TRP A 117 9.78 -24.80 23.45
C TRP A 117 10.47 -26.17 23.56
N PRO A 118 11.04 -26.71 22.48
CA PRO A 118 11.82 -27.95 22.53
C PRO A 118 12.87 -27.95 23.64
N ASP A 119 12.94 -29.07 24.37
CA ASP A 119 13.95 -29.35 25.39
C ASP A 119 15.23 -29.94 24.77
N LYS A 120 15.17 -30.35 23.49
CA LYS A 120 16.27 -30.91 22.72
C LYS A 120 16.54 -30.05 21.47
N PRO A 121 17.81 -29.86 21.09
CA PRO A 121 19.01 -30.11 21.90
C PRO A 121 18.98 -29.34 23.23
N ALA A 122 19.79 -29.76 24.21
CA ALA A 122 19.73 -29.22 25.58
C ALA A 122 19.91 -27.69 25.66
N SER A 123 20.61 -27.11 24.68
CA SER A 123 20.84 -25.67 24.52
C SER A 123 19.73 -24.93 23.77
N TYR A 124 18.72 -25.62 23.22
CA TYR A 124 17.74 -25.06 22.28
C TYR A 124 17.08 -23.80 22.81
N ARG A 125 16.48 -23.87 24.01
CA ARG A 125 15.76 -22.74 24.60
C ARG A 125 16.66 -21.54 24.87
N GLU A 126 17.87 -21.79 25.36
CA GLU A 126 18.83 -20.73 25.68
C GLU A 126 19.31 -20.03 24.39
N VAL A 127 19.74 -20.80 23.40
CA VAL A 127 20.31 -20.30 22.15
C VAL A 127 19.23 -19.59 21.31
N VAL A 128 18.11 -20.26 21.06
CA VAL A 128 17.00 -19.68 20.28
C VAL A 128 16.40 -18.48 21.03
N GLY A 129 16.34 -18.54 22.36
CA GLY A 129 15.82 -17.45 23.17
C GLY A 129 16.67 -16.18 23.08
N ARG A 130 18.00 -16.34 23.14
CA ARG A 130 18.96 -15.25 22.90
C ARG A 130 18.78 -14.65 21.51
N TYR A 131 18.66 -15.49 20.48
CA TYR A 131 18.46 -15.03 19.11
C TYR A 131 17.15 -14.25 18.94
N VAL A 132 16.02 -14.77 19.44
CA VAL A 132 14.72 -14.07 19.35
C VAL A 132 14.76 -12.70 20.02
N ALA A 133 15.45 -12.58 21.16
CA ALA A 133 15.62 -11.31 21.85
C ALA A 133 16.43 -10.30 21.03
N GLU A 134 17.52 -10.72 20.38
CA GLU A 134 18.32 -9.85 19.50
C GLU A 134 17.56 -9.44 18.23
N ILE A 135 16.80 -10.38 17.62
CA ILE A 135 15.93 -10.07 16.48
C ILE A 135 14.83 -9.08 16.86
N ARG A 136 14.29 -9.15 18.08
CA ARG A 136 13.31 -8.18 18.57
C ARG A 136 13.91 -6.77 18.67
N LYS A 137 15.16 -6.63 19.13
CA LYS A 137 15.86 -5.33 19.16
C LYS A 137 16.11 -4.79 17.76
N LEU A 138 16.55 -5.66 16.84
CA LEU A 138 16.77 -5.28 15.45
C LEU A 138 15.45 -4.84 14.77
N SER A 139 14.35 -5.57 14.99
CA SER A 139 13.05 -5.20 14.39
C SER A 139 12.55 -3.85 14.87
N LEU A 140 12.65 -3.56 16.18
CA LEU A 140 12.34 -2.25 16.73
C LEU A 140 13.24 -1.15 16.15
N THR A 141 14.53 -1.43 15.97
CA THR A 141 15.47 -0.46 15.38
C THR A 141 15.10 -0.13 13.94
N ILE A 142 14.77 -1.13 13.12
CA ILE A 142 14.34 -0.92 11.72
C ILE A 142 13.01 -0.16 11.67
N LEU A 143 12.02 -0.55 12.49
CA LEU A 143 10.73 0.15 12.55
C LEU A 143 10.86 1.61 13.00
N GLU A 144 11.76 1.90 13.94
CA GLU A 144 12.06 3.25 14.39
C GLU A 144 12.77 4.08 13.31
N LEU A 145 13.66 3.49 12.52
CA LEU A 145 14.29 4.16 11.37
C LEU A 145 13.28 4.44 10.25
N ILE A 146 12.41 3.47 9.94
CA ILE A 146 11.30 3.65 8.99
C ILE A 146 10.35 4.74 9.50
N GLY A 147 9.96 4.68 10.77
CA GLY A 147 9.12 5.68 11.43
C GLY A 147 9.69 7.08 11.30
N GLN A 148 10.96 7.28 11.69
CA GLN A 148 11.65 8.57 11.53
C GLN A 148 11.68 9.05 10.08
N GLY A 149 11.92 8.15 9.12
CA GLY A 149 11.92 8.48 7.70
C GLY A 149 10.55 8.88 7.17
N LEU A 150 9.48 8.33 7.75
CA LEU A 150 8.10 8.68 7.46
C LEU A 150 7.61 9.87 8.30
N GLY A 151 8.46 10.42 9.17
CA GLY A 151 8.10 11.51 10.09
C GLY A 151 7.21 11.08 11.27
N ILE A 152 7.02 9.78 11.48
CA ILE A 152 6.18 9.22 12.54
C ILE A 152 6.87 9.35 13.90
N GLU A 153 6.10 9.68 14.93
CA GLU A 153 6.59 9.79 16.31
C GLU A 153 7.20 8.46 16.81
N SER A 154 8.28 8.57 17.58
CA SER A 154 8.95 7.41 18.18
C SER A 154 7.99 6.61 19.06
N GLY A 155 8.08 5.29 18.98
CA GLY A 155 7.18 4.37 19.70
C GLY A 155 5.82 4.14 19.03
N TYR A 156 5.52 4.78 17.88
CA TYR A 156 4.26 4.55 17.16
C TYR A 156 3.97 3.08 16.88
N PHE A 157 4.99 2.27 16.54
CA PHE A 157 4.86 0.84 16.20
C PHE A 157 4.90 -0.09 17.43
N ASP A 158 4.99 0.44 18.65
CA ASP A 158 5.16 -0.40 19.84
C ASP A 158 3.95 -1.31 20.08
N GLU A 159 2.74 -0.79 19.90
CA GLU A 159 1.49 -1.55 20.06
C GLU A 159 1.27 -2.53 18.91
N GLN A 160 1.54 -2.12 17.68
CA GLN A 160 1.31 -2.89 16.45
C GLN A 160 2.37 -3.98 16.26
N SER A 161 3.53 -3.86 16.91
CA SER A 161 4.60 -4.86 16.88
C SER A 161 4.65 -5.75 18.14
N GLN A 162 3.63 -5.73 19.02
CA GLN A 162 3.61 -6.55 20.25
C GLN A 162 3.67 -8.06 19.97
N VAL A 163 3.15 -8.50 18.83
CA VAL A 163 3.14 -9.91 18.45
C VAL A 163 4.32 -10.21 17.54
N GLN A 164 5.21 -11.08 18.00
CA GLN A 164 6.30 -11.65 17.22
C GLN A 164 6.05 -13.15 17.04
N LEU A 165 6.34 -13.66 15.83
CA LEU A 165 6.33 -15.08 15.54
C LEU A 165 7.68 -15.44 14.93
N LEU A 166 8.40 -16.36 15.57
CA LEU A 166 9.57 -16.98 14.97
C LEU A 166 9.11 -18.22 14.20
N SER A 167 9.61 -18.38 12.97
CA SER A 167 9.42 -19.58 12.16
C SER A 167 10.78 -20.06 11.68
N ALA A 168 11.19 -21.26 12.07
CA ALA A 168 12.35 -21.93 11.51
C ALA A 168 11.89 -22.95 10.46
N ASN A 169 12.45 -22.85 9.26
CA ASN A 169 12.13 -23.72 8.13
C ASN A 169 13.37 -24.53 7.76
N ASN A 170 13.19 -25.84 7.58
CA ASN A 170 14.18 -26.74 7.03
C ASN A 170 13.70 -27.23 5.67
N TYR A 171 14.54 -27.09 4.65
CA TYR A 171 14.24 -27.53 3.28
C TYR A 171 15.18 -28.68 2.93
N PRO A 172 14.79 -29.94 3.18
CA PRO A 172 15.63 -31.08 2.86
C PRO A 172 15.85 -31.19 1.33
N PRO A 173 16.94 -31.82 0.86
CA PRO A 173 17.15 -32.05 -0.56
C PRO A 173 15.94 -32.73 -1.22
N CYS A 174 15.47 -32.17 -2.32
CA CYS A 174 14.29 -32.66 -3.05
C CYS A 174 14.72 -33.49 -4.27
N PRO A 175 14.32 -34.78 -4.36
CA PRO A 175 14.64 -35.60 -5.52
C PRO A 175 14.00 -35.13 -6.83
N ASP A 176 12.82 -34.52 -6.75
CA ASP A 176 12.08 -34.00 -7.90
C ASP A 176 11.38 -32.66 -7.57
N PRO A 177 12.05 -31.52 -7.78
CA PRO A 177 11.50 -30.20 -7.47
C PRO A 177 10.35 -29.78 -8.41
N SER A 178 10.03 -30.56 -9.44
CA SER A 178 8.87 -30.29 -10.31
C SER A 178 7.53 -30.68 -9.65
N LEU A 179 7.57 -31.54 -8.64
CA LEU A 179 6.38 -32.12 -8.00
C LEU A 179 5.97 -31.43 -6.69
N THR A 180 6.82 -30.58 -6.12
CA THR A 180 6.59 -29.98 -4.81
C THR A 180 7.14 -28.55 -4.72
N LEU A 181 6.83 -27.85 -3.64
CA LEU A 181 7.33 -26.52 -3.29
C LEU A 181 7.66 -26.49 -1.81
N GLY A 182 8.67 -25.72 -1.41
CA GLY A 182 8.92 -25.44 0.01
C GLY A 182 7.81 -24.57 0.59
N ILE A 183 7.66 -23.35 0.08
CA ILE A 183 6.56 -22.44 0.43
C ILE A 183 5.99 -21.87 -0.88
N PRO A 184 4.66 -21.87 -1.09
CA PRO A 184 4.06 -21.26 -2.27
C PRO A 184 4.15 -19.74 -2.22
N LYS A 185 3.98 -19.07 -3.37
CA LYS A 185 3.95 -17.60 -3.45
C LYS A 185 2.94 -17.02 -2.47
N HIS A 186 3.35 -15.98 -1.74
CA HIS A 186 2.53 -15.31 -0.75
C HIS A 186 3.05 -13.88 -0.54
N LEU A 187 2.24 -13.11 0.18
CA LEU A 187 2.64 -11.86 0.81
C LEU A 187 2.59 -12.06 2.33
N ASP A 188 3.42 -11.34 3.06
CA ASP A 188 3.46 -11.45 4.52
C ASP A 188 2.44 -10.51 5.17
N PRO A 189 1.59 -11.00 6.09
CA PRO A 189 0.61 -10.16 6.78
C PRO A 189 1.18 -9.39 7.97
N SER A 190 2.48 -9.46 8.24
CA SER A 190 3.17 -8.76 9.33
C SER A 190 3.45 -7.29 8.98
N LEU A 191 3.90 -6.49 9.96
CA LEU A 191 4.49 -5.17 9.67
C LEU A 191 5.80 -5.31 8.90
N ILE A 192 6.71 -6.14 9.43
CA ILE A 192 7.96 -6.53 8.79
C ILE A 192 8.25 -8.00 9.08
N THR A 193 8.94 -8.66 8.16
CA THR A 193 9.53 -9.99 8.37
C THR A 193 11.05 -9.89 8.25
N ILE A 194 11.77 -10.47 9.21
CA ILE A 194 13.23 -10.52 9.21
C ILE A 194 13.64 -11.98 9.00
N ILE A 195 14.37 -12.24 7.92
CA ILE A 195 14.77 -13.56 7.46
C ILE A 195 16.29 -13.66 7.52
N TYR A 196 16.79 -14.63 8.29
CA TYR A 196 18.17 -15.07 8.17
C TYR A 196 18.22 -16.25 7.19
N GLN A 197 18.99 -16.11 6.12
CA GLN A 197 19.19 -17.19 5.16
C GLN A 197 20.51 -17.90 5.47
N GLY A 198 20.54 -19.23 5.29
CA GLY A 198 21.80 -19.96 5.26
C GLY A 198 22.60 -19.66 4.00
N ASN A 199 23.66 -20.41 3.77
CA ASN A 199 24.56 -20.20 2.63
C ASN A 199 24.00 -20.72 1.29
N VAL A 200 22.73 -21.12 1.25
CA VAL A 200 22.06 -21.67 0.06
C VAL A 200 20.95 -20.71 -0.33
N SER A 201 21.06 -20.15 -1.54
CA SER A 201 20.03 -19.29 -2.11
C SER A 201 18.80 -20.13 -2.47
N GLY A 202 17.64 -19.75 -1.94
CA GLY A 202 16.36 -20.37 -2.25
C GLY A 202 15.15 -19.44 -2.12
N LEU A 203 15.31 -18.31 -1.41
CA LEU A 203 14.29 -17.27 -1.35
C LEU A 203 14.16 -16.58 -2.72
N GLN A 204 12.94 -16.45 -3.19
CA GLN A 204 12.61 -15.76 -4.43
C GLN A 204 11.67 -14.59 -4.17
N VAL A 205 11.86 -13.52 -4.92
CA VAL A 205 11.01 -12.33 -4.91
C VAL A 205 10.54 -12.04 -6.34
N LEU A 206 9.34 -11.50 -6.48
CA LEU A 206 8.78 -11.13 -7.77
C LEU A 206 9.12 -9.67 -8.07
N VAL A 207 10.01 -9.43 -9.03
CA VAL A 207 10.45 -8.10 -9.47
C VAL A 207 10.14 -7.94 -10.95
N ASP A 208 9.45 -6.86 -11.33
CA ASP A 208 9.04 -6.59 -12.72
C ASP A 208 8.29 -7.76 -13.39
N GLY A 209 7.49 -8.50 -12.61
CA GLY A 209 6.74 -9.68 -13.06
C GLY A 209 7.58 -10.94 -13.29
N LYS A 210 8.84 -10.97 -12.82
CA LYS A 210 9.74 -12.12 -12.91
C LYS A 210 10.20 -12.58 -11.54
N TRP A 211 10.24 -13.89 -11.33
CA TRP A 211 10.82 -14.48 -10.13
C TRP A 211 12.34 -14.37 -10.19
N MET A 212 12.93 -13.83 -9.13
CA MET A 212 14.36 -13.65 -9.00
C MET A 212 14.82 -14.19 -7.64
N CYS A 213 15.95 -14.90 -7.62
CA CYS A 213 16.56 -15.37 -6.37
C CYS A 213 17.18 -14.20 -5.60
N VAL A 214 16.98 -14.16 -4.29
CA VAL A 214 17.71 -13.24 -3.42
C VAL A 214 19.10 -13.84 -3.15
N GLU A 215 20.15 -13.08 -3.41
CA GLU A 215 21.52 -13.49 -3.12
C GLU A 215 21.73 -13.59 -1.61
N ALA A 216 22.22 -14.74 -1.13
CA ALA A 216 22.60 -14.92 0.26
C ALA A 216 23.89 -14.13 0.56
N VAL A 217 23.76 -12.96 1.18
CA VAL A 217 24.90 -12.16 1.65
C VAL A 217 25.35 -12.67 3.03
N PRO A 218 26.64 -12.98 3.24
CA PRO A 218 27.13 -13.45 4.52
C PRO A 218 26.81 -12.49 5.66
N ASN A 219 26.29 -13.03 6.77
CA ASN A 219 25.90 -12.26 7.96
C ASN A 219 24.97 -11.07 7.65
N ALA A 220 24.07 -11.23 6.68
CA ALA A 220 23.01 -10.29 6.39
C ALA A 220 21.64 -10.85 6.80
N PHE A 221 20.72 -9.96 7.13
CA PHE A 221 19.31 -10.30 7.25
C PHE A 221 18.54 -9.72 6.07
N VAL A 222 17.66 -10.51 5.48
CA VAL A 222 16.67 -10.00 4.54
C VAL A 222 15.49 -9.46 5.32
N VAL A 223 15.04 -8.27 4.97
CA VAL A 223 13.89 -7.58 5.55
C VAL A 223 12.83 -7.44 4.46
N ASN A 224 11.65 -7.95 4.75
CA ASN A 224 10.44 -7.79 3.94
C ASN A 224 9.50 -6.79 4.64
N ILE A 225 8.95 -5.86 3.88
CA ILE A 225 7.87 -4.97 4.31
C ILE A 225 6.55 -5.71 4.09
N GLY A 226 5.84 -6.03 5.16
CA GLY A 226 4.59 -6.79 5.05
C GLY A 226 3.36 -5.90 4.80
N ASN A 227 2.24 -6.55 4.46
CA ASN A 227 1.04 -5.88 3.96
C ASN A 227 0.31 -5.02 5.01
N GLN A 228 0.66 -5.13 6.30
CA GLN A 228 0.08 -4.24 7.32
C GLN A 228 0.47 -2.77 7.14
N LEU A 229 1.47 -2.48 6.30
CA LEU A 229 1.87 -1.13 5.93
C LEU A 229 1.19 -0.61 4.65
N GLU A 230 0.34 -1.42 4.00
CA GLU A 230 -0.60 -0.92 2.99
C GLU A 230 -1.66 -0.03 3.68
N VAL A 231 -2.33 0.91 2.97
CA VAL A 231 -3.39 1.77 3.55
C VAL A 231 -4.69 0.96 3.75
N ILE A 232 -4.59 -0.06 4.58
CA ILE A 232 -5.65 -0.88 5.15
C ILE A 232 -5.73 -0.55 6.64
N ASN A 233 -6.90 -0.70 7.27
CA ASN A 233 -7.14 -0.26 8.66
C ASN A 233 -7.11 1.28 8.87
N HIS A 234 -7.51 2.04 7.86
CA HIS A 234 -7.62 3.51 7.86
C HIS A 234 -8.61 4.13 8.88
N GLY A 235 -9.14 3.36 9.84
CA GLY A 235 -10.06 3.83 10.89
C GLY A 235 -11.51 4.11 10.42
N ILE A 236 -11.75 4.33 9.13
CA ILE A 236 -13.11 4.40 8.57
C ILE A 236 -13.77 3.02 8.58
N SER A 237 -14.93 2.90 9.23
CA SER A 237 -15.72 1.66 9.22
C SER A 237 -16.13 1.27 7.80
N GLU A 238 -15.92 0.01 7.42
CA GLU A 238 -16.34 -0.60 6.13
C GLU A 238 -17.77 -0.21 5.75
N ASN A 239 -18.68 -0.22 6.73
CA ASN A 239 -20.08 0.11 6.53
C ASN A 239 -20.28 1.55 6.01
N VAL A 240 -19.40 2.50 6.36
CA VAL A 240 -19.52 3.90 5.93
C VAL A 240 -19.19 4.06 4.45
N ALA A 241 -18.08 3.46 3.98
CA ALA A 241 -17.66 3.56 2.58
C ALA A 241 -18.57 2.76 1.65
N THR A 242 -18.96 1.54 2.04
CA THR A 242 -19.89 0.70 1.27
C THR A 242 -21.27 1.33 1.16
N GLN A 243 -21.84 1.88 2.25
CA GLN A 243 -23.13 2.59 2.19
C GLN A 243 -23.09 3.81 1.27
N ALA A 244 -22.01 4.59 1.30
CA ALA A 244 -21.85 5.73 0.40
C ALA A 244 -21.82 5.26 -1.06
N LEU A 245 -21.07 4.21 -1.37
CA LEU A 245 -21.01 3.63 -2.71
C LEU A 245 -22.38 3.17 -3.20
N SER A 246 -23.11 2.38 -2.39
CA SER A 246 -24.46 1.93 -2.74
C SER A 246 -25.46 3.08 -2.89
N THR A 247 -25.31 4.15 -2.11
CA THR A 247 -26.13 5.36 -2.25
C THR A 247 -25.89 6.06 -3.58
N PHE A 248 -24.64 6.10 -4.07
CA PHE A 248 -24.33 6.62 -5.40
C PHE A 248 -24.83 5.69 -6.51
N GLU A 249 -24.73 4.36 -6.35
CA GLU A 249 -25.31 3.39 -7.28
C GLU A 249 -26.83 3.57 -7.39
N GLU A 250 -27.53 3.71 -6.26
CA GLU A 250 -28.97 4.00 -6.23
C GLU A 250 -29.29 5.34 -6.91
N PHE A 251 -28.45 6.37 -6.69
CA PHE A 251 -28.59 7.65 -7.38
C PHE A 251 -28.50 7.48 -8.89
N PHE A 252 -27.46 6.84 -9.42
CA PHE A 252 -27.28 6.66 -10.87
C PHE A 252 -28.37 5.77 -11.49
N ASN A 253 -28.85 4.75 -10.78
CA ASN A 253 -29.91 3.87 -11.29
C ASN A 253 -31.28 4.55 -11.36
N ASN A 254 -31.52 5.58 -10.55
CA ASN A 254 -32.83 6.23 -10.42
C ASN A 254 -32.86 7.69 -10.90
N ILE A 255 -31.75 8.21 -11.44
CA ILE A 255 -31.66 9.60 -11.90
C ILE A 255 -32.54 9.81 -13.14
N THR A 256 -33.40 10.83 -13.11
CA THR A 256 -34.21 11.24 -14.28
C THR A 256 -33.48 12.29 -15.11
N ASP A 257 -33.88 12.50 -16.36
CA ASP A 257 -33.30 13.57 -17.19
C ASP A 257 -33.55 14.97 -16.60
N GLU A 258 -34.68 15.16 -15.90
CA GLU A 258 -34.94 16.38 -15.13
C GLU A 258 -33.94 16.55 -13.98
N ASP A 259 -33.63 15.48 -13.25
CA ASP A 259 -32.60 15.50 -12.21
C ASP A 259 -31.21 15.82 -12.78
N LYS A 260 -30.86 15.27 -13.95
CA LYS A 260 -29.59 15.58 -14.66
C LYS A 260 -29.48 17.07 -14.99
N VAL A 261 -30.52 17.67 -15.59
CA VAL A 261 -30.57 19.11 -15.92
C VAL A 261 -30.52 19.98 -14.66
N ASN A 262 -31.24 19.58 -13.61
CA ASN A 262 -31.24 20.27 -12.32
C ASN A 262 -29.88 20.22 -11.62
N VAL A 263 -29.10 19.14 -11.82
CA VAL A 263 -27.73 19.06 -11.32
C VAL A 263 -26.78 19.91 -12.18
N ALA A 264 -26.86 19.81 -13.50
CA ALA A 264 -26.00 20.54 -14.44
C ALA A 264 -26.18 22.06 -14.38
N SER A 265 -27.35 22.55 -13.96
CA SER A 265 -27.63 23.98 -13.80
C SER A 265 -27.14 24.60 -12.49
N ARG A 266 -26.64 23.79 -11.53
CA ARG A 266 -26.14 24.28 -10.24
C ARG A 266 -24.70 24.79 -10.36
N LYS A 267 -24.46 26.00 -9.86
CA LYS A 267 -23.10 26.56 -9.81
C LYS A 267 -22.19 25.67 -8.95
N GLY A 268 -21.03 25.29 -9.50
CA GLY A 268 -20.05 24.45 -8.81
C GLY A 268 -20.24 22.95 -9.00
N TRP A 269 -21.31 22.54 -9.67
CA TRP A 269 -21.66 21.13 -9.88
C TRP A 269 -21.40 20.69 -11.31
N MET A 270 -21.22 19.39 -11.47
CA MET A 270 -21.09 18.76 -12.76
C MET A 270 -21.88 17.45 -12.76
N PHE A 271 -22.71 17.30 -13.78
CA PHE A 271 -23.18 16.00 -14.24
C PHE A 271 -22.67 15.84 -15.67
N THR A 272 -22.05 14.70 -15.97
CA THR A 272 -21.72 14.34 -17.36
C THR A 272 -22.26 12.96 -17.62
N GLY A 273 -23.15 12.84 -18.61
CA GLY A 273 -23.63 11.56 -19.11
C GLY A 273 -22.75 11.01 -20.24
N SER A 274 -22.83 9.71 -20.45
CA SER A 274 -22.06 8.98 -21.49
C SER A 274 -22.26 9.54 -22.92
N GLU A 275 -23.40 10.19 -23.19
CA GLU A 275 -23.75 10.76 -24.50
C GLU A 275 -23.19 12.18 -24.73
N GLU A 276 -22.78 12.89 -23.67
CA GLU A 276 -22.44 14.32 -23.72
C GLU A 276 -20.93 14.60 -23.73
N GLU A 277 -20.10 13.70 -23.18
CA GLU A 277 -18.66 13.94 -23.04
C GLU A 277 -17.86 13.48 -24.27
N VAL A 278 -17.79 14.35 -25.30
CA VAL A 278 -16.88 14.17 -26.45
C VAL A 278 -15.55 14.87 -26.16
N LYS A 279 -14.53 14.11 -25.74
CA LYS A 279 -13.17 14.64 -25.56
C LYS A 279 -12.26 14.10 -26.66
N ASN A 280 -11.77 14.99 -27.52
CA ASN A 280 -10.99 14.65 -28.71
C ASN A 280 -11.70 13.69 -29.68
N GLY A 281 -13.04 13.77 -29.80
CA GLY A 281 -13.83 12.93 -30.71
C GLY A 281 -14.20 11.55 -30.15
N VAL A 282 -13.92 11.26 -28.88
CA VAL A 282 -14.27 10.00 -28.21
C VAL A 282 -15.29 10.27 -27.12
N HIS A 283 -16.41 9.53 -27.15
CA HIS A 283 -17.40 9.50 -26.06
C HIS A 283 -16.84 8.70 -24.89
N LEU A 284 -16.84 9.28 -23.68
CA LEU A 284 -16.42 8.56 -22.48
C LEU A 284 -17.56 7.70 -21.93
N TRP A 285 -17.26 6.45 -21.60
CA TRP A 285 -18.23 5.48 -21.13
C TRP A 285 -18.46 5.58 -19.62
N ARG A 286 -19.00 6.71 -19.19
CA ARG A 286 -19.28 6.99 -17.78
C ARG A 286 -20.43 7.96 -17.61
N ASP A 287 -21.12 7.82 -16.48
CA ASP A 287 -21.89 8.89 -15.88
C ASP A 287 -21.13 9.40 -14.64
N ASN A 288 -21.12 10.71 -14.44
CA ASN A 288 -20.42 11.34 -13.31
C ASN A 288 -21.31 12.36 -12.64
N ILE A 289 -21.23 12.41 -11.31
CA ILE A 289 -21.65 13.57 -10.51
C ILE A 289 -20.45 14.07 -9.73
N LYS A 290 -20.19 15.37 -9.79
CA LYS A 290 -19.16 16.04 -9.01
C LYS A 290 -19.70 17.29 -8.35
N HIS A 291 -19.44 17.45 -7.06
CA HIS A 291 -19.91 18.58 -6.28
C HIS A 291 -18.95 18.95 -5.14
N PRO A 292 -18.96 20.20 -4.65
CA PRO A 292 -18.24 20.60 -3.45
C PRO A 292 -18.73 19.83 -2.23
N CYS A 293 -17.83 19.52 -1.30
CA CYS A 293 -18.16 18.82 -0.07
C CYS A 293 -17.53 19.40 1.20
N HIS A 294 -16.73 20.45 1.08
CA HIS A 294 -16.16 21.17 2.21
C HIS A 294 -16.32 22.70 2.05
N PRO A 295 -16.71 23.44 3.11
CA PRO A 295 -17.12 22.94 4.43
C PRO A 295 -18.49 22.27 4.41
N LEU A 296 -18.59 21.08 5.04
CA LEU A 296 -19.72 20.15 4.92
C LEU A 296 -21.09 20.80 5.17
N HIS A 297 -21.22 21.63 6.21
CA HIS A 297 -22.50 22.26 6.58
C HIS A 297 -23.03 23.22 5.51
N LYS A 298 -22.16 23.87 4.73
CA LYS A 298 -22.56 24.74 3.61
C LYS A 298 -22.91 23.90 2.38
N CYS A 299 -22.09 22.92 2.06
CA CYS A 299 -22.25 22.12 0.85
C CYS A 299 -23.48 21.21 0.90
N MET A 300 -23.76 20.58 2.05
CA MET A 300 -24.77 19.52 2.17
C MET A 300 -26.18 19.97 1.79
N GLN A 301 -26.54 21.23 2.04
CA GLN A 301 -27.86 21.77 1.65
C GLN A 301 -28.06 21.80 0.14
N SER A 302 -26.96 21.94 -0.61
CA SER A 302 -27.01 21.93 -2.07
C SER A 302 -27.07 20.52 -2.65
N TRP A 303 -26.71 19.47 -1.91
CA TRP A 303 -26.58 18.08 -2.41
C TRP A 303 -27.91 17.49 -2.92
N PRO A 304 -27.92 16.40 -3.73
CA PRO A 304 -29.15 15.76 -4.19
C PRO A 304 -30.07 15.38 -3.02
N ASP A 305 -31.38 15.53 -3.23
CA ASP A 305 -32.42 15.10 -2.30
C ASP A 305 -32.82 13.63 -2.50
N LYS A 306 -32.37 13.02 -3.60
CA LYS A 306 -32.61 11.62 -3.95
C LYS A 306 -31.29 10.86 -4.06
N PRO A 307 -31.23 9.60 -3.59
CA PRO A 307 -32.21 8.98 -2.69
C PRO A 307 -32.35 9.75 -1.37
N ALA A 308 -33.45 9.54 -0.64
CA ALA A 308 -33.75 10.31 0.58
C ALA A 308 -32.64 10.20 1.66
N SER A 309 -31.85 9.13 1.61
CA SER A 309 -30.68 8.89 2.46
C SER A 309 -29.43 9.65 2.03
N TYR A 310 -29.37 10.21 0.81
CA TYR A 310 -28.16 10.71 0.16
C TYR A 310 -27.36 11.64 1.07
N ARG A 311 -27.96 12.75 1.49
CA ARG A 311 -27.26 13.77 2.29
C ARG A 311 -26.73 13.22 3.60
N LYS A 312 -27.51 12.35 4.26
CA LYS A 312 -27.15 11.75 5.54
C LYS A 312 -25.97 10.78 5.39
N VAL A 313 -26.04 9.87 4.41
CA VAL A 313 -25.04 8.83 4.20
C VAL A 313 -23.75 9.42 3.62
N VAL A 314 -23.86 10.19 2.53
CA VAL A 314 -22.72 10.84 1.89
C VAL A 314 -22.08 11.86 2.85
N GLY A 315 -22.87 12.55 3.67
CA GLY A 315 -22.35 13.50 4.67
C GLY A 315 -21.49 12.82 5.74
N ARG A 316 -21.92 11.65 6.22
CA ARG A 316 -21.12 10.84 7.14
C ARG A 316 -19.82 10.38 6.48
N TYR A 317 -19.87 9.90 5.24
CA TYR A 317 -18.68 9.49 4.50
C TYR A 317 -17.69 10.64 4.30
N VAL A 318 -18.18 11.81 3.85
CA VAL A 318 -17.37 13.02 3.66
C VAL A 318 -16.69 13.45 4.96
N ALA A 319 -17.38 13.37 6.09
CA ALA A 319 -16.79 13.71 7.38
C ALA A 319 -15.62 12.78 7.76
N GLU A 320 -15.75 11.47 7.54
CA GLU A 320 -14.69 10.50 7.86
C GLU A 320 -13.51 10.57 6.88
N ILE A 321 -13.78 10.66 5.57
CA ILE A 321 -12.71 10.77 4.56
C ILE A 321 -11.98 12.11 4.64
N ARG A 322 -12.62 13.18 5.16
CA ARG A 322 -11.95 14.44 5.48
C ARG A 322 -10.89 14.24 6.56
N LYS A 323 -11.21 13.53 7.65
CA LYS A 323 -10.24 13.23 8.71
C LYS A 323 -9.07 12.43 8.15
N LEU A 324 -9.35 11.38 7.38
CA LEU A 324 -8.32 10.58 6.71
C LEU A 324 -7.43 11.43 5.80
N SER A 325 -8.02 12.34 5.02
CA SER A 325 -7.25 13.25 4.16
C SER A 325 -6.29 14.16 4.94
N LEU A 326 -6.72 14.67 6.10
CA LEU A 326 -5.86 15.49 6.96
C LEU A 326 -4.74 14.67 7.57
N THR A 327 -5.04 13.46 8.05
CA THR A 327 -4.02 12.54 8.57
C THR A 327 -2.97 12.21 7.52
N ILE A 328 -3.37 11.89 6.29
CA ILE A 328 -2.44 11.61 5.19
C ILE A 328 -1.55 12.83 4.90
N LEU A 329 -2.13 14.03 4.82
CA LEU A 329 -1.37 15.26 4.55
C LEU A 329 -0.40 15.60 5.68
N GLU A 330 -0.80 15.40 6.93
CA GLU A 330 0.07 15.60 8.09
C GLU A 330 1.26 14.64 8.06
N LEU A 331 1.03 13.35 7.78
CA LEU A 331 2.11 12.35 7.65
C LEU A 331 3.04 12.67 6.47
N ILE A 332 2.50 13.10 5.33
CA ILE A 332 3.30 13.56 4.19
C ILE A 332 4.14 14.78 4.58
N GLY A 333 3.56 15.74 5.30
CA GLY A 333 4.25 16.92 5.78
C GLY A 333 5.42 16.56 6.68
N GLN A 334 5.18 15.72 7.68
CA GLN A 334 6.21 15.23 8.60
C GLN A 334 7.32 14.49 7.86
N GLY A 335 6.99 13.57 6.93
CA GLY A 335 7.97 12.84 6.12
C GLY A 335 8.80 13.75 5.18
N LEU A 336 8.25 14.89 4.76
CA LEU A 336 8.99 15.90 4.00
C LEU A 336 9.77 16.88 4.90
N GLY A 337 9.58 16.85 6.22
CA GLY A 337 10.14 17.85 7.14
C GLY A 337 9.45 19.22 7.04
N ILE A 338 8.20 19.23 6.58
CA ILE A 338 7.32 20.40 6.56
C ILE A 338 6.62 20.52 7.92
N GLU A 339 6.45 21.74 8.42
CA GLU A 339 5.81 21.98 9.71
C GLU A 339 4.34 21.55 9.75
N SER A 340 3.90 21.10 10.93
CA SER A 340 2.51 20.74 11.18
C SER A 340 1.58 21.92 10.89
N GLY A 341 0.44 21.65 10.27
CA GLY A 341 -0.53 22.67 9.85
C GLY A 341 -0.20 23.37 8.52
N TYR A 342 0.96 23.11 7.89
CA TYR A 342 1.29 23.70 6.59
C TYR A 342 0.23 23.44 5.51
N PHE A 343 -0.44 22.27 5.54
CA PHE A 343 -1.46 21.92 4.54
C PHE A 343 -2.88 22.38 4.89
N ASP A 344 -3.07 23.11 6.00
CA ASP A 344 -4.40 23.56 6.42
C ASP A 344 -4.99 24.50 5.37
N GLU A 345 -4.27 25.54 4.94
CA GLU A 345 -4.74 26.47 3.91
C GLU A 345 -4.83 25.81 2.51
N GLN A 346 -4.03 24.76 2.29
CA GLN A 346 -3.85 24.09 1.02
C GLN A 346 -4.88 22.98 0.82
N SER A 347 -5.72 22.71 1.83
CA SER A 347 -6.77 21.69 1.83
C SER A 347 -8.18 22.26 2.08
N GLN A 348 -8.37 23.57 1.88
CA GLN A 348 -9.63 24.29 2.15
C GLN A 348 -10.75 24.02 1.15
N VAL A 349 -10.47 23.40 0.00
CA VAL A 349 -11.48 23.06 -1.01
C VAL A 349 -11.49 21.56 -1.25
N GLN A 350 -12.65 20.93 -1.03
CA GLN A 350 -12.84 19.52 -1.35
C GLN A 350 -13.97 19.32 -2.35
N LEU A 351 -13.69 18.52 -3.38
CA LEU A 351 -14.66 18.11 -4.38
C LEU A 351 -14.85 16.61 -4.28
N LEU A 352 -16.10 16.18 -4.17
CA LEU A 352 -16.48 14.78 -4.24
C LEU A 352 -16.95 14.46 -5.66
N SER A 353 -16.46 13.37 -6.23
CA SER A 353 -16.81 12.92 -7.56
C SER A 353 -17.17 11.44 -7.53
N ALA A 354 -18.42 11.10 -7.80
CA ALA A 354 -18.82 9.72 -8.02
C ALA A 354 -18.89 9.44 -9.52
N ASN A 355 -18.30 8.33 -9.95
CA ASN A 355 -18.29 7.89 -11.34
C ASN A 355 -18.95 6.51 -11.43
N ASN A 356 -19.91 6.36 -12.33
CA ASN A 356 -20.54 5.09 -12.69
C ASN A 356 -20.15 4.71 -14.12
N TYR A 357 -19.56 3.53 -14.28
CA TYR A 357 -19.14 2.97 -15.55
C TYR A 357 -20.05 1.78 -15.84
N PRO A 358 -21.11 1.95 -16.65
CA PRO A 358 -21.96 0.83 -17.02
C PRO A 358 -21.19 -0.18 -17.88
N PRO A 359 -21.64 -1.46 -17.96
CA PRO A 359 -21.04 -2.44 -18.84
C PRO A 359 -20.98 -1.92 -20.28
N CYS A 360 -19.80 -1.97 -20.88
CA CYS A 360 -19.56 -1.50 -22.24
C CYS A 360 -19.54 -2.67 -23.23
N PRO A 361 -20.43 -2.70 -24.25
CA PRO A 361 -20.45 -3.77 -25.24
C PRO A 361 -19.10 -3.99 -25.94
N ASP A 362 -18.36 -2.91 -26.20
CA ASP A 362 -17.02 -2.95 -26.76
C ASP A 362 -16.08 -2.00 -26.01
N PRO A 363 -15.42 -2.47 -24.93
CA PRO A 363 -14.53 -1.64 -24.11
C PRO A 363 -13.23 -1.27 -24.84
N SER A 364 -12.98 -1.79 -26.06
CA SER A 364 -11.79 -1.43 -26.84
C SER A 364 -11.90 -0.08 -27.55
N LEU A 365 -13.13 0.42 -27.74
CA LEU A 365 -13.42 1.65 -28.50
C LEU A 365 -13.56 2.91 -27.63
N THR A 366 -13.56 2.76 -26.30
CA THR A 366 -13.82 3.86 -25.37
C THR A 366 -13.05 3.70 -24.07
N LEU A 367 -13.06 4.74 -23.24
CA LEU A 367 -12.54 4.73 -21.89
C LEU A 367 -13.60 5.32 -20.97
N GLY A 368 -13.58 4.92 -19.70
CA GLY A 368 -14.36 5.60 -18.68
C GLY A 368 -13.80 6.99 -18.41
N ILE A 369 -12.47 7.11 -18.26
CA ILE A 369 -11.78 8.40 -18.12
C ILE A 369 -10.50 8.36 -18.95
N LEU A 370 -10.21 9.42 -19.70
CA LEU A 370 -8.94 9.56 -20.42
C LEU A 370 -7.73 9.61 -19.48
N LYS A 371 -6.54 9.35 -20.04
CA LYS A 371 -5.29 9.56 -19.31
C LYS A 371 -5.16 11.02 -18.86
N HIS A 372 -4.86 11.24 -17.58
CA HIS A 372 -4.66 12.56 -17.01
C HIS A 372 -3.76 12.50 -15.77
N LEU A 373 -3.39 13.69 -15.30
CA LEU A 373 -2.83 13.93 -13.97
C LEU A 373 -3.86 14.72 -13.18
N ASP A 374 -3.91 14.48 -11.87
CA ASP A 374 -4.78 15.26 -11.00
C ASP A 374 -4.09 16.56 -10.63
N PRO A 375 -4.73 17.73 -10.79
CA PRO A 375 -4.16 19.00 -10.34
C PRO A 375 -4.44 19.28 -8.86
N SER A 376 -4.95 18.29 -8.12
CA SER A 376 -5.19 18.37 -6.68
C SER A 376 -3.89 18.34 -5.87
N LEU A 377 -4.01 18.48 -4.55
CA LEU A 377 -2.96 18.17 -3.59
C LEU A 377 -2.80 16.65 -3.50
N ILE A 378 -3.88 15.98 -3.09
CA ILE A 378 -4.05 14.53 -3.09
C ILE A 378 -5.46 14.18 -3.56
N THR A 379 -5.61 12.99 -4.09
CA THR A 379 -6.91 12.39 -4.40
C THR A 379 -7.04 11.05 -3.66
N ILE A 380 -8.21 10.81 -3.05
CA ILE A 380 -8.52 9.57 -2.33
C ILE A 380 -9.71 8.91 -3.00
N ILE A 381 -9.54 7.68 -3.48
CA ILE A 381 -10.50 6.96 -4.32
C ILE A 381 -10.94 5.68 -3.62
N TYR A 382 -12.26 5.53 -3.45
CA TYR A 382 -12.90 4.27 -3.09
C TYR A 382 -13.45 3.61 -4.36
N GLN A 383 -13.07 2.36 -4.63
CA GLN A 383 -13.36 1.68 -5.91
C GLN A 383 -14.43 0.59 -5.84
N GLY A 384 -14.90 0.24 -4.64
CA GLY A 384 -15.71 -0.96 -4.44
C GLY A 384 -14.91 -2.22 -4.79
N ASN A 385 -15.55 -3.17 -5.47
CA ASN A 385 -14.96 -4.50 -5.74
C ASN A 385 -14.62 -4.73 -7.23
N VAL A 386 -14.85 -3.74 -8.10
CA VAL A 386 -14.64 -3.89 -9.54
C VAL A 386 -13.46 -3.03 -9.97
N SER A 387 -12.41 -3.69 -10.48
CA SER A 387 -11.21 -3.03 -10.98
C SER A 387 -11.48 -2.26 -12.28
N GLY A 388 -10.69 -1.23 -12.54
CA GLY A 388 -10.84 -0.40 -13.75
C GLY A 388 -9.94 0.83 -13.77
N LEU A 389 -9.40 1.25 -12.62
CA LEU A 389 -8.34 2.25 -12.57
C LEU A 389 -7.04 1.66 -13.14
N GLN A 390 -6.36 2.42 -13.98
CA GLN A 390 -5.03 2.09 -14.47
C GLN A 390 -4.07 3.26 -14.25
N VAL A 391 -2.84 2.94 -13.84
CA VAL A 391 -1.73 3.89 -13.66
C VAL A 391 -0.63 3.58 -14.67
N LEU A 392 0.06 4.61 -15.15
CA LEU A 392 1.19 4.45 -16.07
C LEU A 392 2.50 4.36 -15.28
N VAL A 393 3.12 3.19 -15.30
CA VAL A 393 4.42 2.90 -14.65
C VAL A 393 5.40 2.47 -15.73
N ASP A 394 6.52 3.17 -15.86
CA ASP A 394 7.57 2.89 -16.86
C ASP A 394 7.05 2.68 -18.30
N GLY A 395 6.10 3.52 -18.70
CA GLY A 395 5.48 3.48 -20.04
C GLY A 395 4.46 2.36 -20.23
N LYS A 396 4.15 1.56 -19.19
CA LYS A 396 3.17 0.48 -19.22
C LYS A 396 1.96 0.82 -18.35
N TRP A 397 0.76 0.49 -18.84
CA TRP A 397 -0.47 0.64 -18.08
C TRP A 397 -0.65 -0.54 -17.14
N MET A 398 -0.66 -0.27 -15.83
CA MET A 398 -0.87 -1.25 -14.77
C MET A 398 -2.26 -1.07 -14.19
N CYS A 399 -3.00 -2.18 -14.02
CA CYS A 399 -4.29 -2.16 -13.35
C CYS A 399 -4.09 -1.99 -11.84
N VAL A 400 -4.88 -1.13 -11.21
CA VAL A 400 -4.96 -1.04 -9.76
C VAL A 400 -6.07 -1.97 -9.30
N GLU A 401 -5.71 -2.99 -8.52
CA GLU A 401 -6.67 -3.96 -8.00
C GLU A 401 -7.62 -3.30 -6.99
N ALA A 402 -8.91 -3.64 -7.10
CA ALA A 402 -9.93 -3.24 -6.15
C ALA A 402 -9.82 -4.09 -4.88
N VAL A 403 -8.99 -3.66 -3.93
CA VAL A 403 -8.84 -4.31 -2.63
C VAL A 403 -10.04 -3.95 -1.74
N PRO A 404 -10.76 -4.95 -1.16
CA PRO A 404 -11.87 -4.68 -0.26
C PRO A 404 -11.44 -3.81 0.92
N ASN A 405 -12.27 -2.80 1.27
CA ASN A 405 -12.01 -1.87 2.37
C ASN A 405 -10.67 -1.14 2.29
N ALA A 406 -10.23 -0.80 1.08
CA ALA A 406 -9.06 0.03 0.87
C ALA A 406 -9.43 1.30 0.09
N PHE A 407 -8.65 2.35 0.31
CA PHE A 407 -8.64 3.54 -0.53
C PHE A 407 -7.37 3.57 -1.36
N VAL A 408 -7.51 3.96 -2.63
CA VAL A 408 -6.36 4.33 -3.46
C VAL A 408 -6.08 5.80 -3.24
N VAL A 409 -4.85 6.14 -2.86
CA VAL A 409 -4.40 7.52 -2.70
C VAL A 409 -3.42 7.85 -3.81
N ASN A 410 -3.65 8.95 -4.52
CA ASN A 410 -2.70 9.45 -5.51
C ASN A 410 -2.29 10.88 -5.24
N ILE A 411 -1.01 11.16 -5.52
CA ILE A 411 -0.41 12.48 -5.42
C ILE A 411 -0.85 13.31 -6.63
N GLY A 412 -1.34 14.51 -6.38
CA GLY A 412 -1.66 15.47 -7.43
C GLY A 412 -0.50 16.41 -7.73
N ASN A 413 -0.57 17.11 -8.85
CA ASN A 413 0.48 18.00 -9.34
C ASN A 413 0.81 19.12 -8.35
N GLN A 414 -0.16 19.58 -7.56
CA GLN A 414 0.09 20.61 -6.56
C GLN A 414 1.08 20.12 -5.50
N LEU A 415 0.93 18.89 -5.01
CA LEU A 415 1.83 18.33 -4.01
C LEU A 415 3.20 17.96 -4.61
N GLU A 416 3.24 17.55 -5.88
CA GLU A 416 4.50 17.42 -6.61
C GLU A 416 5.27 18.76 -6.66
N MET A 417 4.59 19.86 -6.97
CA MET A 417 5.19 21.19 -6.95
C MET A 417 5.65 21.61 -5.55
N ILE A 418 4.79 21.44 -4.53
CA ILE A 418 5.12 21.78 -3.14
C ILE A 418 6.32 20.99 -2.65
N SER A 419 6.40 19.69 -2.97
CA SER A 419 7.51 18.82 -2.60
C SER A 419 8.77 19.02 -3.45
N ASN A 420 8.79 20.02 -4.34
CA ASN A 420 9.87 20.26 -5.30
C ASN A 420 10.25 19.01 -6.12
N GLY A 421 9.26 18.19 -6.50
CA GLY A 421 9.44 16.98 -7.32
C GLY A 421 9.87 15.73 -6.55
N MET A 422 9.95 15.79 -5.21
CA MET A 422 10.23 14.61 -4.37
C MET A 422 9.09 13.60 -4.42
N LEU A 423 7.85 14.07 -4.45
CA LEU A 423 6.66 13.25 -4.70
C LEU A 423 6.19 13.49 -6.13
N ARG A 424 5.79 12.42 -6.83
CA ARG A 424 5.38 12.51 -8.25
C ARG A 424 3.90 12.27 -8.42
N SER A 425 3.26 13.11 -9.22
CA SER A 425 1.93 12.83 -9.71
C SER A 425 1.96 11.76 -10.79
N VAL A 426 1.02 10.84 -10.73
CA VAL A 426 1.01 9.65 -11.58
C VAL A 426 -0.06 9.76 -12.64
N MET A 427 0.35 9.58 -13.90
CA MET A 427 -0.56 9.55 -15.05
C MET A 427 -1.49 8.34 -14.92
N HIS A 428 -2.79 8.56 -14.95
CA HIS A 428 -3.77 7.50 -14.71
C HIS A 428 -5.01 7.68 -15.60
N ARG A 429 -5.77 6.59 -15.78
CA ARG A 429 -7.00 6.52 -16.59
C ARG A 429 -7.99 5.52 -15.98
N ALA A 430 -9.25 5.54 -16.42
CA ALA A 430 -10.20 4.49 -16.07
C ALA A 430 -10.67 3.77 -17.34
N VAL A 431 -10.55 2.45 -17.36
CA VAL A 431 -11.09 1.58 -18.41
C VAL A 431 -12.46 1.05 -18.01
N THR A 432 -13.26 0.67 -19.00
CA THR A 432 -14.54 -0.03 -18.80
C THR A 432 -14.40 -1.51 -19.16
N ASN A 433 -15.43 -2.31 -18.87
CA ASN A 433 -15.48 -3.74 -19.18
C ASN A 433 -16.90 -4.11 -19.66
N SER A 434 -17.05 -5.26 -20.31
CA SER A 434 -18.33 -5.67 -20.92
C SER A 434 -19.29 -6.44 -20.02
N LYS A 435 -18.89 -6.73 -18.77
CA LYS A 435 -19.60 -7.68 -17.90
C LYS A 435 -20.23 -7.02 -16.69
N GLU A 436 -19.50 -6.13 -16.03
CA GLU A 436 -19.83 -5.61 -14.71
C GLU A 436 -19.82 -4.09 -14.71
N ALA A 437 -20.85 -3.50 -14.10
CA ALA A 437 -20.85 -2.07 -13.81
C ALA A 437 -19.81 -1.79 -12.72
N ARG A 438 -19.17 -0.62 -12.79
CA ARG A 438 -18.21 -0.16 -11.77
C ARG A 438 -18.65 1.20 -11.24
N THR A 439 -18.69 1.35 -9.93
CA THR A 439 -18.87 2.67 -9.29
C THR A 439 -17.61 3.01 -8.50
N SER A 440 -17.21 4.28 -8.50
CA SER A 440 -16.11 4.76 -7.66
C SER A 440 -16.39 6.16 -7.12
N ILE A 441 -15.87 6.46 -5.94
CA ILE A 441 -15.98 7.77 -5.29
C ILE A 441 -14.57 8.33 -5.11
N ALA A 442 -14.29 9.49 -5.72
CA ALA A 442 -13.03 10.20 -5.58
C ALA A 442 -13.23 11.50 -4.79
N LEU A 443 -12.41 11.70 -3.76
CA LEU A 443 -12.27 12.96 -3.05
C LEU A 443 -11.01 13.67 -3.57
N PHE A 444 -11.18 14.87 -4.11
CA PHE A 444 -10.08 15.75 -4.48
C PHE A 444 -9.86 16.78 -3.38
N VAL A 445 -8.64 16.86 -2.85
CA VAL A 445 -8.25 17.86 -1.85
C VAL A 445 -7.46 18.96 -2.54
N ASN A 446 -7.91 20.20 -2.41
CA ASN A 446 -7.40 21.34 -3.16
C ASN A 446 -7.31 22.58 -2.24
N PRO A 447 -6.52 23.59 -2.64
CA PRO A 447 -6.45 24.85 -1.93
C PRO A 447 -7.57 25.78 -2.43
N THR A 448 -7.64 26.99 -1.88
CA THR A 448 -8.51 28.02 -2.45
C THR A 448 -8.01 28.47 -3.83
N PRO A 449 -8.87 29.02 -4.70
CA PRO A 449 -8.48 29.44 -6.06
C PRO A 449 -7.35 30.49 -6.08
N ASN A 450 -7.29 31.30 -5.02
CA ASN A 450 -6.34 32.39 -4.85
C ASN A 450 -5.07 31.99 -4.08
N SER A 451 -4.95 30.73 -3.66
CA SER A 451 -3.75 30.22 -3.01
C SER A 451 -2.58 30.15 -3.99
N ILE A 452 -1.38 30.43 -3.50
CA ILE A 452 -0.14 30.27 -4.26
C ILE A 452 0.33 28.82 -4.15
N VAL A 453 0.66 28.22 -5.28
CA VAL A 453 1.33 26.92 -5.37
C VAL A 453 2.79 27.15 -5.72
N GLU A 454 3.67 26.79 -4.80
CA GLU A 454 5.12 26.91 -4.96
C GLU A 454 5.85 25.82 -4.15
N PRO A 455 7.11 25.51 -4.48
CA PRO A 455 7.93 24.62 -3.66
C PRO A 455 8.02 25.12 -2.21
N ALA A 456 7.82 24.22 -1.24
CA ALA A 456 7.95 24.55 0.17
C ALA A 456 9.39 24.98 0.46
N LYS A 457 9.53 26.18 1.03
CA LYS A 457 10.85 26.84 1.21
C LYS A 457 11.83 26.01 2.02
N VAL A 458 11.33 25.24 2.99
CA VAL A 458 12.13 24.33 3.83
C VAL A 458 12.82 23.22 3.03
N LEU A 459 12.28 22.86 1.86
CA LEU A 459 12.85 21.82 0.98
C LEU A 459 13.93 22.35 0.04
N LEU A 460 14.12 23.67 -0.02
CA LEU A 460 15.02 24.33 -0.95
C LEU A 460 16.38 24.63 -0.30
N ASN A 461 17.45 24.43 -1.03
CA ASN A 461 18.80 24.83 -0.65
C ASN A 461 19.70 24.95 -1.90
N GLU A 462 20.98 25.30 -1.73
CA GLU A 462 21.92 25.44 -2.85
C GLU A 462 22.06 24.17 -3.70
N SER A 463 21.90 22.99 -3.08
CA SER A 463 21.95 21.68 -3.77
C SER A 463 20.59 21.21 -4.29
N ASN A 464 19.48 21.84 -3.87
CA ASN A 464 18.12 21.56 -4.32
C ASN A 464 17.37 22.86 -4.65
N PRO A 465 17.71 23.54 -5.77
CA PRO A 465 17.03 24.76 -6.17
C PRO A 465 15.56 24.49 -6.58
N PRO A 466 14.71 25.54 -6.61
CA PRO A 466 13.32 25.38 -7.01
C PRO A 466 13.21 24.92 -8.47
N LEU A 467 12.57 23.76 -8.68
CA LEU A 467 12.27 23.21 -10.00
C LEU A 467 11.00 23.82 -10.61
N TYR A 468 10.10 24.30 -9.75
CA TYR A 468 8.80 24.85 -10.14
C TYR A 468 8.71 26.34 -9.79
N LYS A 469 8.01 27.10 -10.62
CA LYS A 469 7.71 28.51 -10.36
C LYS A 469 6.47 28.64 -9.50
N SER A 470 6.44 29.69 -8.69
CA SER A 470 5.26 30.13 -7.96
C SER A 470 4.15 30.57 -8.92
N ILE A 471 2.93 30.09 -8.71
CA ILE A 471 1.74 30.33 -9.56
C ILE A 471 0.47 30.32 -8.70
N LEU A 472 -0.53 31.12 -9.06
CA LEU A 472 -1.86 31.03 -8.42
C LEU A 472 -2.55 29.74 -8.82
N TYR A 473 -3.26 29.09 -7.88
CA TYR A 473 -3.91 27.81 -8.16
C TYR A 473 -4.91 27.87 -9.32
N LYS A 474 -5.71 28.95 -9.40
CA LYS A 474 -6.62 29.17 -10.54
C LYS A 474 -5.90 29.24 -11.89
N ASP A 475 -4.71 29.87 -11.94
CA ASP A 475 -3.92 29.99 -13.16
C ASP A 475 -3.25 28.66 -13.52
N PHE A 476 -2.81 27.91 -12.51
CA PHE A 476 -2.29 26.55 -12.66
C PHE A 476 -3.34 25.61 -13.27
N ILE A 477 -4.57 25.63 -12.74
CA ILE A 477 -5.69 24.84 -13.26
C ILE A 477 -5.99 25.22 -14.72
N ASN A 478 -6.03 26.52 -15.03
CA ASN A 478 -6.26 27.02 -16.39
C ASN A 478 -5.18 26.55 -17.38
N ALA A 479 -3.92 26.59 -16.97
CA ALA A 479 -2.80 26.17 -17.79
C ALA A 479 -2.80 24.65 -18.05
N SER A 480 -3.25 23.84 -17.08
CA SER A 480 -3.25 22.38 -17.19
C SER A 480 -4.17 21.85 -18.30
N LYS A 481 -5.22 22.60 -18.70
CA LYS A 481 -6.31 22.17 -19.60
C LYS A 481 -6.94 20.81 -19.23
N ALA A 482 -6.64 20.24 -18.06
CA ALA A 482 -6.93 18.87 -17.70
C ALA A 482 -8.46 18.61 -17.63
N PHE A 483 -9.22 19.65 -17.27
CA PHE A 483 -10.67 19.59 -17.08
C PHE A 483 -11.52 20.28 -18.16
N GLY A 484 -10.96 20.70 -19.30
CA GLY A 484 -11.74 21.41 -20.33
C GLY A 484 -12.37 22.71 -19.81
N ALA A 485 -13.41 23.22 -20.48
CA ALA A 485 -14.06 24.51 -20.19
C ALA A 485 -14.86 24.55 -18.86
N HIS A 486 -14.77 23.53 -17.99
CA HIS A 486 -15.68 23.32 -16.86
C HIS A 486 -14.99 23.47 -15.49
N THR A 487 -13.98 24.34 -15.41
CA THR A 487 -13.19 24.64 -14.21
C THR A 487 -13.79 25.73 -13.32
N ASP A 488 -14.95 26.29 -13.70
CA ASP A 488 -15.64 27.41 -13.03
C ASP A 488 -15.94 27.16 -11.54
N ALA A 489 -16.13 25.90 -11.14
CA ALA A 489 -16.37 25.48 -9.75
C ALA A 489 -15.15 25.69 -8.83
N ILE A 490 -13.94 25.60 -9.39
CA ILE A 490 -12.66 25.80 -8.69
C ILE A 490 -12.22 27.26 -8.83
N GLN A 491 -12.81 28.05 -9.73
CA GLN A 491 -12.37 29.42 -10.02
C GLN A 491 -13.14 30.50 -9.27
N ASN A 492 -14.37 30.21 -8.86
CA ASN A 492 -15.22 31.15 -8.15
C ASN A 492 -15.33 30.69 -6.70
N ASP A 493 -14.87 31.53 -5.76
CA ASP A 493 -14.97 31.30 -4.31
C ASP A 493 -16.35 30.70 -3.96
N VAL A 494 -16.35 29.47 -3.42
CA VAL A 494 -17.55 28.70 -3.03
C VAL A 494 -18.31 29.40 -1.92
#